data_AF-A0A818A1U3-F1
#
_entry.id   AF-A0A818A1U3-F1
#
_cell.length_a   1.000
_cell.length_b   1.000
_cell.length_c   1.000
_cell.angle_alpha   90.00
_cell.angle_beta   90.00
_cell.angle_gamma   90.00
#
_symmetry.space_group_name_H-M   'P 1'
#
loop_
_entity.id
_entity.type
_entity.pdbx_description
1 polymer ?
#
loop_
_entity_poly.entity_id
_entity_poly.type
_entity_poly.pdbx_seq_one_letter_code
_entity_poly.pdbx_strand_id
1 'polypeptide(L)' 'IIKTSVNANENDVLLFAGTGSTGAIHLLVDTFELNDEVKRKNTVVFISAFEHHSNILPWQEKGVEVRLKKILI' A
#
# COMPACT_ATOMS: atom_id res chain seq x y z
N ILE A 1 -12.44 17.87 -9.42
CA ILE A 1 -12.79 17.69 -7.99
C ILE A 1 -11.77 16.78 -7.31
N ILE A 2 -11.78 15.45 -7.51
CA ILE A 2 -10.88 14.52 -6.78
C ILE A 2 -9.38 14.89 -6.91
N LYS A 3 -8.85 14.98 -8.12
CA LYS A 3 -7.43 15.34 -8.35
C LYS A 3 -7.05 16.69 -7.70
N THR A 4 -7.91 17.68 -7.88
CA THR A 4 -7.73 19.02 -7.31
C THR A 4 -7.69 19.00 -5.78
N SER A 5 -8.48 18.14 -5.13
CA SER A 5 -8.53 18.01 -3.67
C SER A 5 -7.25 17.44 -3.04
N VAL A 6 -6.35 16.87 -3.84
CA VAL A 6 -5.09 16.26 -3.38
C VAL A 6 -3.86 16.84 -4.08
N ASN A 7 -3.98 18.02 -4.69
CA ASN A 7 -2.91 18.70 -5.45
C ASN A 7 -2.28 17.85 -6.57
N ALA A 8 -3.05 16.95 -7.18
CA ALA A 8 -2.58 16.16 -8.32
C ALA A 8 -2.53 17.02 -9.60
N ASN A 9 -1.52 16.77 -10.45
CA ASN A 9 -1.27 17.46 -11.71
C ASN A 9 -1.50 16.54 -12.93
N GLU A 10 -1.14 17.02 -14.12
CA GLU A 10 -1.31 16.32 -15.40
C GLU A 10 -0.53 15.00 -15.51
N ASN A 11 0.53 14.84 -14.72
CA ASN A 11 1.35 13.62 -14.68
C ASN A 11 0.79 12.56 -13.71
N ASP A 12 -0.22 12.90 -12.91
CA ASP A 12 -0.85 11.98 -11.96
C ASP A 12 -2.03 11.25 -12.58
N VAL A 13 -2.18 9.96 -12.27
CA VAL A 13 -3.30 9.13 -12.73
C VAL A 13 -4.34 8.99 -11.62
N LEU A 14 -5.62 9.13 -11.97
CA LEU A 14 -6.73 8.83 -11.05
C LEU A 14 -7.24 7.42 -11.35
N LEU A 15 -7.02 6.49 -10.42
CA LEU A 15 -7.53 5.13 -10.50
C LEU A 15 -8.71 4.94 -9.55
N PHE A 16 -9.80 4.38 -10.06
CA PHE A 16 -10.95 3.99 -9.24
C PHE A 16 -10.78 2.54 -8.78
N ALA A 17 -10.84 2.32 -7.47
CA ALA A 17 -10.54 1.03 -6.84
C ALA A 17 -11.77 0.37 -6.18
N GLY A 18 -12.98 0.69 -6.66
CA GLY A 18 -14.23 0.20 -6.08
C GLY A 18 -14.64 0.96 -4.82
N THR A 19 -15.17 0.25 -3.81
CA THR A 19 -15.79 0.86 -2.63
C THR A 19 -14.79 1.04 -1.48
N GLY A 20 -14.43 2.29 -1.19
CA GLY A 20 -13.69 2.67 0.00
C GLY A 20 -12.17 2.47 -0.08
N SER A 21 -11.48 2.75 1.03
CA SER A 21 -10.02 2.71 1.11
C SER A 21 -9.44 1.30 1.05
N THR A 22 -10.17 0.29 1.55
CA THR A 22 -9.74 -1.11 1.50
C THR A 22 -9.50 -1.58 0.07
N GLY A 23 -10.43 -1.29 -0.86
CA GLY A 23 -10.25 -1.63 -2.27
C GLY A 23 -9.04 -0.94 -2.91
N ALA A 24 -8.80 0.33 -2.55
CA ALA A 24 -7.62 1.07 -3.01
C ALA A 24 -6.30 0.47 -2.51
N ILE A 25 -6.26 0.02 -1.25
CA ILE A 25 -5.09 -0.66 -0.69
C ILE A 25 -4.83 -1.99 -1.42
N HIS A 26 -5.87 -2.82 -1.62
CA HIS A 26 -5.71 -4.07 -2.35
C HIS A 26 -5.20 -3.83 -3.78
N LEU A 27 -5.78 -2.87 -4.49
CA LEU A 27 -5.31 -2.48 -5.83
C LEU A 27 -3.83 -2.07 -5.80
N LEU A 28 -3.42 -1.24 -4.84
CA LEU A 28 -2.03 -0.85 -4.68
C LEU A 28 -1.12 -2.06 -4.43
N VAL A 29 -1.45 -2.91 -3.47
CA VAL A 29 -0.65 -4.08 -3.09
C VAL A 29 -0.49 -5.05 -4.27
N ASP A 30 -1.56 -5.28 -5.03
CA ASP A 30 -1.54 -6.20 -6.17
C ASP A 30 -0.66 -5.69 -7.33
N THR A 31 -0.56 -4.36 -7.52
CA THR A 31 0.31 -3.78 -8.56
C THR A 31 1.81 -3.98 -8.33
N PHE A 32 2.23 -4.39 -7.12
CA PHE A 32 3.62 -4.75 -6.85
C PHE A 32 4.00 -6.15 -7.35
N GLU A 33 3.06 -6.96 -7.87
CA GLU A 33 3.34 -8.27 -8.48
C GLU A 33 4.22 -9.19 -7.61
N LEU A 34 3.93 -9.24 -6.31
CA LEU A 34 4.72 -9.99 -5.30
C LEU A 34 4.50 -11.51 -5.35
N ASN A 35 4.00 -12.03 -6.47
CA ASN A 35 3.87 -13.46 -6.72
C ASN A 35 5.24 -14.11 -6.94
N ASP A 36 6.19 -13.35 -7.51
CA ASP A 36 7.60 -13.75 -7.63
C ASP A 36 8.24 -13.89 -6.24
N GLU A 37 8.79 -15.07 -5.95
CA GLU A 37 9.34 -15.39 -4.64
C GLU A 37 10.60 -14.58 -4.30
N VAL A 38 11.47 -14.35 -5.29
CA VAL A 38 12.71 -13.59 -5.09
C VAL A 38 12.37 -12.14 -4.76
N LYS A 39 11.44 -11.53 -5.50
CA LYS A 39 10.95 -10.18 -5.26
C LYS A 39 10.30 -10.06 -3.88
N ARG A 40 9.40 -10.99 -3.55
CA ARG A 40 8.69 -11.02 -2.26
C ARG A 40 9.66 -11.10 -1.08
N LYS A 41 10.63 -12.02 -1.11
CA LYS A 41 11.62 -12.19 -0.04
C LYS A 41 12.56 -10.99 0.13
N ASN A 42 12.78 -10.23 -0.95
CA ASN A 42 13.59 -9.02 -0.94
C ASN A 42 12.79 -7.73 -0.70
N THR A 43 11.49 -7.82 -0.43
CA THR A 43 10.62 -6.67 -0.17
C THR A 43 10.34 -6.52 1.31
N VAL A 44 10.55 -5.31 1.84
CA VAL A 44 10.22 -4.92 3.21
C VAL A 44 9.22 -3.77 3.19
N VAL A 45 8.10 -3.92 3.90
CA VAL A 45 7.07 -2.88 4.04
C VAL A 45 7.16 -2.28 5.43
N PHE A 46 7.30 -0.95 5.50
CA PHE A 46 7.31 -0.22 6.76
C PHE A 46 5.93 0.38 7.04
N ILE A 47 5.33 0.05 8.19
CA ILE A 47 4.03 0.57 8.62
C ILE A 47 4.13 1.36 9.93
N SER A 48 3.15 2.22 10.18
CA SER A 48 3.04 2.96 11.44
C SER A 48 2.50 2.07 12.57
N ALA A 49 2.67 2.48 13.83
CA ALA A 49 2.14 1.76 14.99
C ALA A 49 0.60 1.84 15.11
N PHE A 50 -0.02 2.83 14.45
CA PHE A 50 -1.46 3.09 14.50
C PHE A 50 -2.15 2.81 13.17
N GLU A 51 -1.55 1.92 12.38
CA GLU A 51 -2.06 1.57 11.07
C GLU A 51 -3.37 0.79 11.18
N HIS A 52 -4.34 1.10 10.32
CA HIS A 52 -5.60 0.36 10.30
C HIS A 52 -5.38 -1.07 9.78
N HIS A 53 -6.06 -2.05 10.36
CA HIS A 53 -5.90 -3.47 10.01
C HIS A 53 -6.12 -3.76 8.52
N SER A 54 -7.04 -3.04 7.86
CA SER A 54 -7.28 -3.19 6.42
C SER A 54 -6.09 -2.76 5.54
N ASN A 55 -5.13 -2.02 6.09
CA ASN A 55 -3.86 -1.73 5.41
C ASN A 55 -2.77 -2.75 5.77
N ILE A 56 -2.75 -3.27 7.00
CA ILE A 56 -1.72 -4.21 7.45
C ILE A 56 -1.89 -5.60 6.80
N LEU A 57 -3.11 -6.15 6.83
CA LEU A 57 -3.37 -7.54 6.43
C LEU A 57 -2.97 -7.86 4.99
N PRO A 58 -3.28 -7.02 3.98
CA PRO A 58 -2.93 -7.34 2.59
C PRO A 58 -1.42 -7.54 2.38
N TRP A 59 -0.56 -6.79 3.07
CA TRP A 59 0.89 -6.98 2.98
C TRP A 59 1.31 -8.32 3.62
N GLN A 60 0.79 -8.63 4.81
CA GLN A 60 1.10 -9.88 5.51
C GLN A 60 0.64 -11.11 4.72
N GLU A 61 -0.54 -11.05 4.11
CA GLU A 61 -1.09 -12.11 3.25
C GLU A 61 -0.24 -12.33 1.99
N LYS A 62 0.40 -11.28 1.45
CA LYS A 62 1.41 -11.41 0.38
C LYS A 62 2.72 -12.02 0.86
N GLY A 63 2.92 -12.26 2.16
CA GLY A 63 4.11 -12.91 2.69
C GLY A 63 5.39 -12.07 2.61
N VAL A 64 5.27 -10.74 2.51
CA VAL A 64 6.41 -9.81 2.62
C VAL A 64 6.75 -9.55 4.08
N GLU A 65 7.98 -9.12 4.34
CA GLU A 65 8.36 -8.70 5.68
C GLU A 65 7.72 -7.35 6.02
N VAL A 66 6.92 -7.30 7.09
CA VAL A 66 6.28 -6.07 7.58
C VAL A 66 6.95 -5.62 8.87
N ARG A 67 7.50 -4.39 8.87
CA ARG A 67 8.21 -3.80 10.02
C ARG A 67 7.50 -2.55 10.50
N LEU A 68 7.46 -2.36 11.82
CA LEU A 68 7.08 -1.07 12.39
C LEU A 68 8.17 -0.03 12.10
N LYS A 69 7.78 1.12 11.55
CA LYS A 69 8.68 2.26 11.41
C LYS A 69 9.03 2.76 12.81
N LYS A 70 10.24 2.44 13.27
CA LYS A 70 10.82 3.06 14.47
C LYS A 70 11.09 4.52 14.15
N ILE A 71 10.30 5.41 14.73
CA ILE A 71 10.64 6.83 14.76
C ILE A 71 11.76 6.94 15.81
N LEU A 72 13.00 7.12 15.35
CA LEU A 72 14.08 7.60 16.20
C LEU A 72 13.76 9.07 16.48
N ILE A 73 13.22 9.33 17.67
CA ILE A 73 13.13 10.66 18.26
C ILE A 73 14.45 10.95 18.98
#